data_AF-A0A5J4E054-F1
#
_entry.id   AF-A0A5J4E054-F1
#
_cell.length_a   1.000
_cell.length_b   1.000
_cell.length_c   1.000
_cell.angle_alpha   90.00
_cell.angle_beta   90.00
_cell.angle_gamma   90.00
#
_symmetry.space_group_name_H-M   'P 1'
#
loop_
_entity.id
_entity.type
_entity.pdbx_description
1 polymer ?
#
loop_
_entity_poly.entity_id
_entity_poly.type
_entity_poly.pdbx_seq_one_letter_code
_entity_poly.pdbx_strand_id
1 'polypeptide(L)'
;MPLQSSTLSTILPAIGLALSMAYSDVAMGQDAQILTKYDVVNPPPCTNHKGETVRFIESNRGRSGIAAGMAIRDRSGKPVIFRSNYAATPPEFQSFIDRHECAHHQTGDVDRPHPPRNSAEHLMNESIGDCVAILRLRDEDGYNRAAFSRVAASMRHDMAKIGFPEISISSRISNIDNCYTKHGSPQDFVNGILKQRGLLKP
;
A
#
# COMPACT_ATOMS: atom_id res chain seq x y z
N MET A 1 16.78 75.45 -61.08
CA MET A 1 15.90 76.13 -60.12
C MET A 1 16.00 75.39 -58.80
N PRO A 2 16.15 76.10 -57.67
CA PRO A 2 16.69 75.64 -56.39
C PRO A 2 15.55 75.27 -55.41
N LEU A 3 15.77 74.64 -54.26
CA LEU A 3 16.36 75.17 -53.01
C LEU A 3 16.75 73.96 -52.12
N GLN A 4 17.96 73.91 -51.56
CA GLN A 4 18.30 74.37 -50.19
C GLN A 4 17.50 73.61 -49.10
N SER A 5 18.08 73.05 -48.04
CA SER A 5 19.30 73.40 -47.32
C SER A 5 19.77 72.25 -46.43
N SER A 6 21.07 72.30 -46.17
CA SER A 6 21.87 71.59 -45.18
C SER A 6 21.37 71.73 -43.74
N THR A 7 21.60 70.69 -42.93
CA THR A 7 22.04 70.85 -41.53
C THR A 7 22.96 69.68 -41.13
N LEU A 8 24.20 70.02 -40.78
CA LEU A 8 25.06 69.23 -39.90
C LEU A 8 24.42 69.19 -38.49
N SER A 9 24.55 68.08 -37.77
CA SER A 9 25.30 68.08 -36.49
C SER A 9 25.32 66.75 -35.76
N THR A 10 26.49 66.50 -35.16
CA THR A 10 26.79 65.76 -33.93
C THR A 10 26.68 64.23 -33.88
N ILE A 11 27.89 63.65 -33.87
CA ILE A 11 28.31 62.39 -33.28
C ILE A 11 27.90 62.32 -31.79
N LEU A 12 27.30 61.22 -31.38
CA LEU A 12 27.37 60.67 -30.01
C LEU A 12 27.26 59.13 -30.11
N PRO A 13 28.18 58.36 -29.51
CA PRO A 13 28.13 56.91 -29.54
C PRO A 13 27.08 56.44 -28.52
N ALA A 14 25.96 55.90 -28.98
CA ALA A 14 25.02 55.22 -28.10
C ALA A 14 25.60 53.85 -27.76
N ILE A 15 26.22 53.81 -26.57
CA ILE A 15 26.61 52.62 -25.82
C ILE A 15 25.47 51.59 -25.88
N GLY A 16 25.75 50.44 -26.51
CA GLY A 16 24.87 49.28 -26.44
C GLY A 16 24.86 48.72 -25.03
N LEU A 17 23.85 49.06 -24.23
CA LEU A 17 23.49 48.27 -23.05
C LEU A 17 22.69 47.06 -23.53
N ALA A 18 23.40 45.96 -23.84
CA ALA A 18 22.78 44.66 -23.91
C ALA A 18 22.37 44.28 -22.47
N LEU A 19 21.09 44.44 -22.14
CA LEU A 19 20.50 43.89 -20.93
C LEU A 19 20.53 42.36 -21.06
N SER A 20 21.61 41.73 -20.58
CA SER A 20 21.65 40.29 -20.40
C SER A 20 20.68 39.95 -19.27
N MET A 21 19.47 39.52 -19.62
CA MET A 21 18.61 38.82 -18.67
C MET A 21 19.32 37.50 -18.35
N ALA A 22 20.01 37.47 -17.20
CA ALA A 22 20.42 36.22 -16.59
C ALA A 22 19.13 35.51 -16.17
N TYR A 23 18.64 34.62 -17.04
CA TYR A 23 17.73 33.59 -16.61
C TYR A 23 18.53 32.73 -15.63
N SER A 24 18.19 32.80 -14.35
CA SER A 24 18.58 31.77 -13.41
C SER A 24 17.94 30.49 -13.91
N ASP A 25 18.71 29.65 -14.59
CA ASP A 25 18.38 28.25 -14.80
C ASP A 25 18.27 27.63 -13.40
N VAL A 26 17.05 27.65 -12.85
CA VAL A 26 16.72 26.81 -11.70
C VAL A 26 16.73 25.40 -12.26
N ALA A 27 17.88 24.74 -12.15
CA ALA A 27 17.99 23.31 -12.38
C ALA A 27 16.97 22.64 -11.47
N MET A 28 15.85 22.21 -12.04
CA MET A 28 14.93 21.30 -11.36
C MET A 28 15.69 19.99 -11.19
N GLY A 29 16.35 19.84 -10.04
CA GLY A 29 16.90 18.57 -9.62
C GLY A 29 15.81 17.53 -9.74
N GLN A 30 16.00 16.55 -10.63
CA GLN A 30 15.21 15.34 -10.61
C GLN A 30 15.44 14.73 -9.24
N ASP A 31 14.43 14.81 -8.38
CA ASP A 31 14.38 14.12 -7.12
C ASP A 31 14.36 12.63 -7.47
N ALA A 32 15.55 12.04 -7.67
CA ALA A 32 15.72 10.62 -7.77
C ALA A 32 15.34 10.08 -6.39
N GLN A 33 14.06 9.79 -6.18
CA GLN A 33 13.58 9.10 -5.00
C GLN A 33 14.44 7.85 -4.86
N ILE A 34 15.37 7.88 -3.90
CA ILE A 34 16.10 6.70 -3.48
C ILE A 34 15.02 5.74 -3.02
N LEU A 35 14.77 4.71 -3.83
CA LEU A 35 13.77 3.70 -3.52
C LEU A 35 14.33 2.94 -2.33
N THR A 36 13.90 3.32 -1.12
CA THR A 36 14.31 2.62 0.10
C THR A 36 13.93 1.16 -0.07
N LYS A 37 14.95 0.31 -0.14
CA LYS A 37 14.79 -1.13 -0.25
C LYS A 37 14.91 -1.73 1.14
N TYR A 38 13.85 -2.40 1.58
CA TYR A 38 13.82 -3.14 2.83
C TYR A 38 14.17 -4.61 2.60
N ASP A 39 14.72 -5.26 3.61
CA ASP A 39 14.83 -6.72 3.61
C ASP A 39 13.43 -7.34 3.61
N VAL A 40 13.29 -8.43 2.85
CA VAL A 40 12.02 -9.15 2.78
C VAL A 40 11.91 -10.07 3.99
N VAL A 41 10.88 -9.86 4.82
CA VAL A 41 10.66 -10.68 6.02
C VAL A 41 10.22 -12.10 5.63
N ASN A 42 10.54 -13.06 6.49
CA ASN A 42 9.98 -14.41 6.34
C ASN A 42 8.46 -14.36 6.61
N PRO A 43 7.64 -14.99 5.75
CA PRO A 43 6.20 -15.03 5.99
C PRO A 43 5.88 -15.89 7.23
N PRO A 44 4.80 -15.59 7.97
CA PRO A 44 4.37 -16.40 9.09
C PRO A 44 3.81 -17.75 8.61
N PRO A 45 3.77 -18.78 9.47
CA PRO A 45 3.01 -20.00 9.20
C PRO A 45 1.55 -19.66 8.91
N CYS A 46 0.97 -20.30 7.90
CA CYS A 46 -0.41 -20.08 7.51
C CYS A 46 -1.09 -21.40 7.10
N THR A 47 -2.27 -21.63 7.67
CA THR A 47 -3.13 -22.78 7.38
C THR A 47 -4.54 -22.27 7.12
N ASN A 48 -5.19 -22.75 6.06
CA ASN A 48 -6.55 -22.33 5.73
C ASN A 48 -7.59 -23.00 6.65
N HIS A 49 -8.87 -22.61 6.52
CA HIS A 49 -9.96 -23.18 7.32
C HIS A 49 -10.20 -24.69 7.15
N LYS A 50 -9.58 -25.33 6.14
CA LYS A 50 -9.66 -26.77 5.87
C LYS A 50 -8.45 -27.54 6.43
N GLY A 51 -7.51 -26.87 7.09
CA GLY A 51 -6.28 -27.50 7.58
C GLY A 51 -5.17 -27.62 6.52
N GLU A 52 -5.33 -27.02 5.34
CA GLU A 52 -4.29 -27.05 4.29
C GLU A 52 -3.25 -25.95 4.53
N THR A 53 -1.96 -26.31 4.46
CA THR A 53 -0.86 -25.33 4.53
C THR A 53 -0.87 -24.40 3.32
N VAL A 54 -0.81 -23.09 3.58
CA VAL A 54 -0.75 -22.04 2.57
C VAL A 54 0.70 -21.75 2.20
N ARG A 55 1.01 -21.73 0.91
CA ARG A 55 2.35 -21.43 0.40
C ARG A 55 2.49 -19.96 0.02
N PHE A 56 3.60 -19.35 0.40
CA PHE A 56 3.97 -18.00 -0.01
C PHE A 56 4.90 -18.06 -1.24
N ILE A 57 4.60 -17.26 -2.26
CA ILE A 57 5.30 -17.28 -3.55
C ILE A 57 5.60 -15.86 -3.99
N GLU A 58 6.87 -15.55 -4.26
CA GLU A 58 7.26 -14.27 -4.85
C GLU A 58 6.69 -14.10 -6.27
N SER A 59 6.23 -12.90 -6.59
CA SER A 59 5.44 -12.60 -7.77
C SER A 59 5.74 -11.19 -8.29
N ASN A 60 5.62 -11.02 -9.61
CA ASN A 60 5.73 -9.74 -10.30
C ASN A 60 4.38 -9.19 -10.77
N ARG A 61 3.26 -9.69 -10.19
CA ARG A 61 1.89 -9.30 -10.59
C ARG A 61 1.42 -7.97 -9.99
N GLY A 62 2.11 -7.46 -8.98
CA GLY A 62 1.76 -6.20 -8.31
C GLY A 62 2.09 -4.96 -9.12
N ARG A 63 1.42 -3.85 -8.79
CA ARG A 63 1.77 -2.52 -9.31
C ARG A 63 3.19 -2.15 -8.88
N SER A 64 4.02 -1.69 -9.83
CA SER A 64 5.41 -1.32 -9.56
C SER A 64 5.53 -0.37 -8.36
N GLY A 65 6.43 -0.67 -7.44
CA GLY A 65 6.72 0.15 -6.26
C GLY A 65 5.62 0.19 -5.20
N ILE A 66 4.63 -0.72 -5.25
CA ILE A 66 3.63 -0.93 -4.19
C ILE A 66 3.69 -2.40 -3.77
N ALA A 67 3.93 -2.63 -2.48
CA ALA A 67 3.85 -3.96 -1.91
C ALA A 67 2.39 -4.44 -1.90
N ALA A 68 2.16 -5.67 -2.35
CA ALA A 68 0.81 -6.24 -2.41
C ALA A 68 0.83 -7.75 -2.26
N GLY A 69 -0.19 -8.27 -1.59
CA GLY A 69 -0.49 -9.68 -1.47
C GLY A 69 -1.63 -10.10 -2.41
N MET A 70 -1.78 -11.40 -2.61
CA MET A 70 -2.97 -11.97 -3.24
C MET A 70 -3.17 -13.42 -2.80
N ALA A 71 -4.19 -13.64 -1.98
CA ALA A 71 -4.68 -14.94 -1.58
C ALA A 71 -5.50 -15.60 -2.71
N ILE A 72 -5.11 -16.80 -3.12
CA ILE A 72 -5.81 -17.54 -4.18
C ILE A 72 -5.56 -19.05 -4.05
N ARG A 73 -6.35 -19.88 -4.74
CA ARG A 73 -5.92 -21.23 -5.10
C ARG A 73 -5.13 -21.23 -6.41
N ASP A 74 -4.03 -21.96 -6.45
CA ASP A 74 -3.27 -22.15 -7.69
C ASP A 74 -4.03 -23.03 -8.70
N ARG A 75 -3.41 -23.30 -9.86
CA ARG A 75 -4.02 -24.13 -10.93
C ARG A 75 -4.28 -25.57 -10.50
N SER A 76 -3.60 -26.07 -9.47
CA SER A 76 -3.78 -27.39 -8.88
C SER A 76 -4.75 -27.36 -7.69
N GLY A 77 -5.38 -26.21 -7.42
CA GLY A 77 -6.31 -26.04 -6.32
C GLY A 77 -5.62 -25.90 -4.96
N LYS A 78 -4.30 -25.70 -4.87
CA LYS A 78 -3.60 -25.54 -3.58
C LYS A 78 -3.63 -24.09 -3.12
N PRO A 79 -3.79 -23.82 -1.80
CA PRO A 79 -3.84 -22.46 -1.30
C PRO A 79 -2.46 -21.78 -1.37
N VAL A 80 -2.42 -20.60 -1.98
CA VAL A 80 -1.20 -19.81 -2.14
C VAL A 80 -1.44 -18.33 -1.83
N ILE A 81 -0.37 -17.63 -1.46
CA ILE A 81 -0.30 -16.18 -1.34
C ILE A 81 0.82 -15.71 -2.28
N PHE A 82 0.48 -14.87 -3.25
CA PHE A 82 1.47 -14.23 -4.10
C PHE A 82 1.95 -12.91 -3.49
N ARG A 83 3.25 -12.77 -3.28
CA ARG A 83 3.90 -11.60 -2.69
C ARG A 83 4.51 -10.75 -3.80
N SER A 84 4.13 -9.48 -3.90
CA SER A 84 4.66 -8.58 -4.94
C SER A 84 5.31 -7.36 -4.29
N ASN A 85 6.53 -7.02 -4.71
CA ASN A 85 7.27 -5.82 -4.31
C ASN A 85 7.44 -5.63 -2.78
N TYR A 86 7.59 -6.71 -2.00
CA TYR A 86 7.68 -6.61 -0.54
C TYR A 86 8.86 -5.76 -0.06
N ALA A 87 9.97 -5.78 -0.80
CA ALA A 87 11.13 -4.94 -0.52
C ALA A 87 10.86 -3.42 -0.66
N ALA A 88 9.71 -3.01 -1.20
CA ALA A 88 9.33 -1.60 -1.32
C ALA A 88 8.61 -1.05 -0.08
N THR A 89 8.38 -1.86 0.97
CA THR A 89 7.65 -1.43 2.16
C THR A 89 8.30 -1.94 3.46
N PRO A 90 8.14 -1.25 4.60
CA PRO A 90 8.76 -1.64 5.87
C PRO A 90 8.37 -3.06 6.34
N PRO A 91 9.25 -3.73 7.11
CA PRO A 91 9.04 -5.09 7.61
C PRO A 91 7.69 -5.34 8.28
N GLU A 92 7.20 -4.41 9.10
CA GLU A 92 5.93 -4.57 9.80
C GLU A 92 4.74 -4.57 8.84
N PHE A 93 4.81 -3.76 7.77
CA PHE A 93 3.76 -3.72 6.78
C PHE A 93 3.81 -4.93 5.85
N GLN A 94 5.02 -5.44 5.54
CA GLN A 94 5.15 -6.75 4.87
C GLN A 94 4.45 -7.86 5.68
N SER A 95 4.69 -7.91 6.99
CA SER A 95 4.04 -8.90 7.86
C SER A 95 2.53 -8.69 7.95
N PHE A 96 2.06 -7.44 7.99
CA PHE A 96 0.65 -7.12 7.93
C PHE A 96 0.00 -7.68 6.65
N ILE A 97 0.61 -7.44 5.48
CA ILE A 97 0.10 -7.95 4.20
C ILE A 97 0.05 -9.49 4.22
N ASP A 98 1.13 -10.17 4.61
CA ASP A 98 1.15 -11.64 4.66
C ASP A 98 0.04 -12.21 5.56
N ARG A 99 -0.22 -11.56 6.70
CA ARG A 99 -1.26 -11.96 7.65
C ARG A 99 -2.67 -11.64 7.15
N HIS A 100 -2.84 -10.53 6.45
CA HIS A 100 -4.10 -10.16 5.80
C HIS A 100 -4.48 -11.19 4.73
N GLU A 101 -3.55 -11.55 3.86
CA GLU A 101 -3.80 -12.57 2.84
C GLU A 101 -4.02 -13.96 3.46
N CYS A 102 -3.31 -14.28 4.55
CA CYS A 102 -3.57 -15.49 5.30
C CYS A 102 -4.98 -15.51 5.90
N ALA A 103 -5.49 -14.36 6.36
CA ALA A 103 -6.82 -14.25 6.90
C ALA A 103 -7.90 -14.64 5.86
N HIS A 104 -7.74 -14.27 4.59
CA HIS A 104 -8.65 -14.70 3.52
C HIS A 104 -8.72 -16.22 3.37
N HIS A 105 -7.59 -16.93 3.56
CA HIS A 105 -7.57 -18.39 3.59
C HIS A 105 -8.22 -18.96 4.87
N GLN A 106 -7.92 -18.35 6.02
CA GLN A 106 -8.41 -18.76 7.34
C GLN A 106 -9.90 -18.56 7.53
N THR A 107 -10.50 -17.56 6.90
CA THR A 107 -11.94 -17.28 6.99
C THR A 107 -12.73 -17.91 5.85
N GLY A 108 -12.03 -18.50 4.88
CA GLY A 108 -12.62 -19.18 3.73
C GLY A 108 -13.07 -18.25 2.59
N ASP A 109 -12.60 -17.00 2.55
CA ASP A 109 -12.88 -16.07 1.46
C ASP A 109 -12.45 -16.64 0.10
N VAL A 110 -11.26 -17.27 0.06
CA VAL A 110 -10.68 -17.85 -1.16
C VAL A 110 -11.51 -19.00 -1.75
N ASP A 111 -12.31 -19.66 -0.92
CA ASP A 111 -13.09 -20.84 -1.30
C ASP A 111 -14.56 -20.53 -1.61
N ARG A 112 -14.95 -19.26 -1.50
CA ARG A 112 -16.30 -18.78 -1.77
C ARG A 112 -16.32 -18.01 -3.10
N PRO A 113 -17.48 -17.87 -3.74
CA PRO A 113 -17.61 -16.97 -4.89
C PRO A 113 -17.09 -15.58 -4.52
N HIS A 114 -16.14 -15.06 -5.31
CA HIS A 114 -15.54 -13.77 -5.02
C HIS A 114 -16.59 -12.66 -5.25
N PRO A 115 -16.92 -11.85 -4.22
CA PRO A 115 -17.91 -10.79 -4.39
C PRO A 115 -17.41 -9.75 -5.40
N PRO A 116 -18.32 -9.00 -6.05
CA PRO A 116 -17.91 -7.92 -6.95
C PRO A 116 -16.98 -6.94 -6.23
N ARG A 117 -15.91 -6.51 -6.91
CA ARG A 117 -14.95 -5.53 -6.36
C ARG A 117 -15.70 -4.30 -5.85
N ASN A 118 -15.30 -3.82 -4.69
CA ASN A 118 -15.89 -2.65 -3.99
C ASN A 118 -17.35 -2.81 -3.53
N SER A 119 -17.94 -4.01 -3.66
CA SER A 119 -19.24 -4.29 -3.02
C SER A 119 -19.11 -4.31 -1.49
N ALA A 120 -20.24 -4.16 -0.79
CA ALA A 120 -20.26 -4.25 0.68
C ALA A 120 -19.69 -5.57 1.20
N GLU A 121 -19.97 -6.69 0.53
CA GLU A 121 -19.43 -8.01 0.91
C GLU A 121 -17.92 -8.09 0.65
N HIS A 122 -17.45 -7.58 -0.48
CA HIS A 122 -16.01 -7.48 -0.76
C HIS A 122 -15.30 -6.66 0.32
N LEU A 123 -15.80 -5.46 0.63
CA LEU A 123 -15.21 -4.59 1.65
C LEU A 123 -15.29 -5.18 3.06
N MET A 124 -16.32 -5.98 3.36
CA MET A 124 -16.40 -6.72 4.62
C MET A 124 -15.31 -7.78 4.71
N ASN A 125 -15.04 -8.53 3.63
CA ASN A 125 -13.94 -9.51 3.62
C ASN A 125 -12.58 -8.84 3.82
N GLU A 126 -12.33 -7.70 3.17
CA GLU A 126 -11.12 -6.89 3.37
C GLU A 126 -10.99 -6.40 4.83
N SER A 127 -12.09 -5.91 5.41
CA SER A 127 -12.14 -5.45 6.80
C SER A 127 -11.88 -6.57 7.81
N ILE A 128 -12.42 -7.77 7.56
CA ILE A 128 -12.14 -8.99 8.33
C ILE A 128 -10.66 -9.36 8.21
N GLY A 129 -10.09 -9.31 6.99
CA GLY A 129 -8.68 -9.59 6.73
C GLY A 129 -7.76 -8.65 7.51
N ASP A 130 -8.04 -7.35 7.45
CA ASP A 130 -7.34 -6.32 8.22
C ASP A 130 -7.41 -6.57 9.74
N CYS A 131 -8.59 -6.94 10.24
CA CYS A 131 -8.82 -7.20 11.65
C CYS A 131 -8.01 -8.40 12.15
N VAL A 132 -8.04 -9.52 11.42
CA VAL A 132 -7.24 -10.70 11.76
C VAL A 132 -5.75 -10.38 11.68
N ALA A 133 -5.30 -9.65 10.65
CA ALA A 133 -3.90 -9.28 10.49
C ALA A 133 -3.38 -8.48 11.68
N ILE A 134 -4.13 -7.45 12.11
CA ILE A 134 -3.70 -6.59 13.20
C ILE A 134 -3.80 -7.27 14.57
N LEU A 135 -4.78 -8.16 14.77
CA LEU A 135 -4.87 -8.99 15.97
C LEU A 135 -3.68 -9.95 16.07
N ARG A 136 -3.29 -10.58 14.95
CA ARG A 136 -2.13 -11.47 14.89
C ARG A 136 -0.83 -10.72 15.15
N LEU A 137 -0.68 -9.50 14.61
CA LEU A 137 0.44 -8.63 14.98
C LEU A 137 0.39 -8.19 16.44
N ARG A 138 -0.76 -8.05 17.07
CA ARG A 138 -0.84 -7.68 18.49
C ARG A 138 -0.38 -8.82 19.41
N ASP A 139 -0.79 -10.05 19.09
CA ASP A 139 -0.72 -11.19 20.01
C ASP A 139 0.44 -12.16 19.72
N GLU A 140 1.00 -12.15 18.51
CA GLU A 140 2.16 -12.98 18.17
C GLU A 140 3.47 -12.21 18.37
N ASP A 141 4.54 -12.94 18.72
CA ASP A 141 5.82 -12.37 19.15
C ASP A 141 6.43 -11.37 18.14
N GLY A 142 7.13 -10.37 18.67
CA GLY A 142 7.94 -9.42 17.90
C GLY A 142 7.27 -8.09 17.58
N TYR A 143 6.04 -7.87 18.03
CA TYR A 143 5.26 -6.69 17.68
C TYR A 143 4.65 -6.02 18.92
N ASN A 144 4.52 -4.69 18.87
CA ASN A 144 3.98 -3.88 19.94
C ASN A 144 3.19 -2.70 19.36
N ARG A 145 2.73 -1.77 20.22
CA ARG A 145 1.97 -0.60 19.75
C ARG A 145 2.74 0.26 18.76
N ALA A 146 4.08 0.30 18.83
CA ALA A 146 4.88 1.02 17.84
C ALA A 146 4.85 0.33 16.46
N ALA A 147 4.78 -1.00 16.42
CA ALA A 147 4.57 -1.72 15.16
C ALA A 147 3.20 -1.41 14.55
N PHE A 148 2.14 -1.35 15.37
CA PHE A 148 0.82 -0.87 14.91
C PHE A 148 0.93 0.51 14.25
N SER A 149 1.63 1.46 14.88
CA SER A 149 1.80 2.81 14.31
C SER A 149 2.53 2.80 12.98
N ARG A 150 3.53 1.93 12.80
CA ARG A 150 4.24 1.77 11.51
C ARG A 150 3.34 1.18 10.44
N VAL A 151 2.53 0.16 10.77
CA VAL A 151 1.51 -0.39 9.87
C VAL A 151 0.53 0.68 9.44
N ALA A 152 -0.05 1.44 10.38
CA ALA A 152 -1.00 2.50 10.06
C ALA A 152 -0.40 3.61 9.18
N ALA A 153 0.87 3.96 9.40
CA ALA A 153 1.59 4.92 8.57
C ALA A 153 1.81 4.40 7.15
N SER A 154 2.26 3.15 6.99
CA SER A 154 2.44 2.51 5.68
C SER A 154 1.12 2.34 4.92
N MET A 155 0.04 1.93 5.61
CA MET A 155 -1.30 1.88 5.02
C MET A 155 -1.74 3.24 4.48
N ARG A 156 -1.61 4.30 5.28
CA ARG A 156 -1.93 5.66 4.83
C ARG A 156 -1.12 6.05 3.60
N HIS A 157 0.19 5.81 3.64
CA HIS A 157 1.09 6.15 2.55
C HIS A 157 0.70 5.42 1.24
N ASP A 158 0.58 4.10 1.27
CA ASP A 158 0.32 3.30 0.07
C ASP A 158 -1.09 3.54 -0.48
N MET A 159 -2.09 3.66 0.39
CA MET A 159 -3.45 3.98 -0.04
C MET A 159 -3.55 5.38 -0.67
N ALA A 160 -2.89 6.38 -0.09
CA ALA A 160 -2.83 7.73 -0.69
C ALA A 160 -2.11 7.71 -2.05
N LYS A 161 -0.99 6.99 -2.14
CA LYS A 161 -0.18 6.84 -3.37
C LYS A 161 -0.97 6.21 -4.52
N ILE A 162 -1.93 5.33 -4.24
CA ILE A 162 -2.79 4.72 -5.26
C ILE A 162 -4.13 5.45 -5.46
N GLY A 163 -4.37 6.57 -4.76
CA GLY A 163 -5.48 7.48 -5.00
C GLY A 163 -6.73 7.26 -4.15
N PHE A 164 -6.64 6.55 -3.01
CA PHE A 164 -7.77 6.47 -2.08
C PHE A 164 -8.03 7.83 -1.41
N PRO A 165 -9.30 8.23 -1.22
CA PRO A 165 -9.63 9.44 -0.49
C PRO A 165 -9.35 9.28 1.00
N GLU A 166 -9.01 10.38 1.68
CA GLU A 166 -8.64 10.36 3.11
C GLU A 166 -9.74 9.75 3.99
N ILE A 167 -11.02 9.94 3.65
CA ILE A 167 -12.12 9.32 4.40
C ILE A 167 -12.06 7.79 4.39
N SER A 168 -11.69 7.19 3.26
CA SER A 168 -11.52 5.74 3.14
C SER A 168 -10.27 5.26 3.89
N ILE A 169 -9.18 6.02 3.82
CA ILE A 169 -7.94 5.72 4.52
C ILE A 169 -8.16 5.76 6.04
N SER A 170 -8.70 6.86 6.54
CA SER A 170 -8.99 7.05 7.96
C SER A 170 -10.01 6.04 8.48
N SER A 171 -11.03 5.68 7.68
CA SER A 171 -11.97 4.61 8.04
C SER A 171 -11.26 3.25 8.22
N ARG A 172 -10.38 2.87 7.28
CA ARG A 172 -9.63 1.60 7.35
C ARG A 172 -8.65 1.58 8.53
N ILE A 173 -7.99 2.70 8.82
CA ILE A 173 -7.10 2.82 9.99
C ILE A 173 -7.89 2.74 11.30
N SER A 174 -9.06 3.41 11.36
CA SER A 174 -9.95 3.31 12.52
C SER A 174 -10.45 1.87 12.73
N ASN A 175 -10.73 1.13 11.66
CA ASN A 175 -11.11 -0.28 11.75
C ASN A 175 -10.02 -1.11 12.44
N ILE A 176 -8.76 -1.00 11.99
CA ILE A 176 -7.67 -1.78 12.60
C ILE A 176 -7.36 -1.35 14.04
N ASP A 177 -7.53 -0.07 14.40
CA ASP A 177 -7.36 0.39 15.78
C ASP A 177 -8.45 -0.17 16.70
N ASN A 178 -9.71 -0.18 16.23
CA ASN A 178 -10.82 -0.82 16.94
C ASN A 178 -10.58 -2.32 17.11
N CYS A 179 -10.11 -3.01 16.07
CA CYS A 179 -9.72 -4.41 16.14
C CYS A 179 -8.64 -4.65 17.19
N TYR A 180 -7.55 -3.89 17.13
CA TYR A 180 -6.42 -3.99 18.04
C TYR A 180 -6.84 -3.80 19.51
N THR A 181 -7.76 -2.87 19.78
CA THR A 181 -8.11 -2.45 21.16
C THR A 181 -9.30 -3.18 21.77
N LYS A 182 -10.26 -3.66 20.97
CA LYS A 182 -11.57 -4.12 21.48
C LYS A 182 -11.81 -5.62 21.35
N HIS A 183 -11.15 -6.30 20.41
CA HIS A 183 -11.39 -7.72 20.18
C HIS A 183 -10.47 -8.61 21.01
N GLY A 184 -10.96 -9.80 21.34
CA GLY A 184 -10.20 -10.85 22.04
C GLY A 184 -9.14 -11.50 21.14
N SER A 185 -8.91 -12.80 21.30
CA SER A 185 -7.86 -13.49 20.55
C SER A 185 -8.16 -13.53 19.04
N PRO A 186 -7.14 -13.51 18.17
CA PRO A 186 -7.32 -13.67 16.73
C PRO A 186 -8.02 -14.98 16.36
N GLN A 187 -7.78 -16.06 17.12
CA GLN A 187 -8.38 -17.36 16.82
C GLN A 187 -9.88 -17.36 17.12
N ASP A 188 -10.31 -16.74 18.22
CA ASP A 188 -11.74 -16.61 18.54
C ASP A 188 -12.46 -15.76 17.49
N PHE A 189 -11.82 -14.69 17.02
CA PHE A 189 -12.35 -13.86 15.95
C PHE A 189 -12.54 -14.68 14.67
N VAL A 190 -11.51 -15.40 14.21
CA VAL A 190 -11.59 -16.29 13.04
C VAL A 190 -12.68 -17.34 13.20
N ASN A 191 -12.76 -18.00 14.36
CA ASN A 191 -13.79 -19.01 14.65
C ASN A 191 -15.21 -18.40 14.59
N GLY A 192 -15.38 -17.18 15.10
CA GLY A 192 -16.63 -16.43 15.00
C GLY A 192 -17.06 -16.18 13.55
N ILE A 193 -16.12 -15.76 12.69
CA ILE A 193 -16.35 -15.58 11.26
C ILE A 193 -16.69 -16.90 10.57
N LEU A 194 -15.94 -17.98 10.84
CA LEU A 194 -16.21 -19.30 10.28
C LEU A 194 -17.59 -19.82 10.69
N LYS A 195 -18.00 -19.61 11.94
CA LYS A 195 -19.34 -19.98 12.43
C LYS A 195 -20.43 -19.19 11.70
N GLN A 196 -20.28 -17.88 11.56
CA GLN A 196 -21.24 -17.04 10.81
C GLN A 196 -21.38 -17.48 9.35
N ARG A 197 -20.31 -18.00 8.76
CA ARG A 197 -20.27 -18.48 7.37
C ARG A 197 -20.69 -19.95 7.21
N GLY A 198 -21.00 -20.66 8.30
CA GLY A 198 -21.31 -22.09 8.26
C GLY A 198 -20.12 -22.99 7.89
N LEU A 199 -18.89 -22.51 8.10
CA LEU A 199 -17.64 -23.21 7.76
C LEU A 199 -16.95 -23.86 8.96
N LEU A 200 -17.39 -23.54 10.18
CA LEU A 200 -16.91 -24.21 11.38
C LEU A 200 -17.69 -25.52 11.54
N LYS A 201 -17.00 -26.66 11.37
CA LYS A 201 -17.60 -27.96 11.69
C LYS A 201 -17.73 -28.11 13.21
N PRO A 202 -18.80 -28.74 13.71
CA PRO A 202 -18.91 -29.12 15.12
C PRO A 202 -17.81 -30.11 15.53
#